data_AF-A0A512UKK6-F1
#
_entry.id   AF-A0A512UKK6-F1
#
_cell.length_a   1.000
_cell.length_b   1.000
_cell.length_c   1.000
_cell.angle_alpha   90.00
_cell.angle_beta   90.00
_cell.angle_gamma   90.00
#
_symmetry.space_group_name_H-M   'P 1'
#
loop_
_entity.id
_entity.type
_entity.pdbx_description
1 polymer ?
#
loop_
_entity_poly.entity_id
_entity_poly.type
_entity_poly.pdbx_seq_one_letter_code
_entity_poly.pdbx_strand_id
1 'polypeptide(L)'
;MLWLFFITLAHALIVAQKPIHKVSTKTHDTKLVSTMLYGFYSDAYNLRDTINENYISNFGSIALQYTSDPYCVNKSHIRYFIKSFSLVHHEYPASPCNLNLNTRFAEIVSPTPNFHLSVHGAVDRLSGELLQKSQRYIEELPDFDFHFYDFASLNYDLQCESSYHQLMQAMYQEKVLQVNLQVSVTVPEQCTFSKLNPEFSTVFEGAKAVVHLPLTGVFFCQSGRTASCKKTVANTNNPRLKLYE
;
A
#
# COMPACT_ATOMS: atom_id res chain seq x y z
N MET A 1 -28.07 36.60 -23.93
CA MET A 1 -26.95 35.64 -23.81
C MET A 1 -26.63 35.49 -22.33
N LEU A 2 -27.18 34.46 -21.69
CA LEU A 2 -26.94 34.14 -20.28
C LEU A 2 -25.96 32.97 -20.25
N TRP A 3 -24.72 33.24 -19.80
CA TRP A 3 -23.70 32.22 -19.58
C TRP A 3 -24.02 31.49 -18.27
N LEU A 4 -24.52 30.25 -18.40
CA LEU A 4 -24.56 29.28 -17.32
C LEU A 4 -23.14 28.78 -17.07
N PHE A 5 -22.50 29.30 -16.01
CA PHE A 5 -21.34 28.65 -15.41
C PHE A 5 -21.81 27.32 -14.80
N PHE A 6 -21.59 26.23 -15.51
CA PHE A 6 -21.55 24.89 -14.95
C PHE A 6 -20.38 24.83 -13.96
N ILE A 7 -20.68 25.04 -12.69
CA ILE A 7 -19.77 24.71 -11.59
C ILE A 7 -19.70 23.19 -11.56
N THR A 8 -18.58 22.64 -12.02
CA THR A 8 -18.23 21.23 -11.78
C THR A 8 -18.08 21.04 -10.28
N LEU A 9 -19.14 20.53 -9.63
CA LEU A 9 -19.06 20.00 -8.28
C LEU A 9 -18.10 18.80 -8.30
N ALA A 10 -16.86 19.05 -7.91
CA ALA A 10 -15.98 17.99 -7.42
C ALA A 10 -16.70 17.37 -6.22
N HIS A 11 -17.22 16.15 -6.42
CA HIS A 11 -17.80 15.35 -5.34
C HIS A 11 -16.64 14.92 -4.45
N ALA A 12 -16.26 15.77 -3.50
CA ALA A 12 -15.63 15.32 -2.29
C ALA A 12 -16.68 14.50 -1.54
N LEU A 13 -16.78 13.21 -1.86
CA LEU A 13 -17.54 12.25 -1.07
C LEU A 13 -17.08 12.44 0.37
N ILE A 14 -17.97 12.96 1.21
CA ILE A 14 -17.75 13.06 2.65
C ILE A 14 -17.75 11.62 3.15
N VAL A 15 -16.57 11.01 3.15
CA VAL A 15 -16.34 9.69 3.72
C VAL A 15 -16.76 9.76 5.19
N ALA A 16 -17.74 8.94 5.56
CA ALA A 16 -18.33 8.95 6.89
C ALA A 16 -17.22 8.84 7.96
N GLN A 17 -17.27 9.70 8.98
CA GLN A 17 -16.31 9.78 10.09
C GLN A 17 -16.31 8.55 11.03
N LYS A 18 -16.83 7.40 10.58
CA LYS A 18 -16.85 6.16 11.34
C LYS A 18 -15.52 5.43 11.14
N PRO A 19 -14.90 4.89 12.21
CA PRO A 19 -13.70 4.08 12.04
C PRO A 19 -14.01 2.80 11.27
N ILE A 20 -13.21 2.48 10.27
CA ILE A 20 -13.30 1.23 9.50
C ILE A 20 -12.70 0.04 10.27
N HIS A 21 -11.77 0.33 11.17
CA HIS A 21 -11.09 -0.69 11.96
C HIS A 21 -10.64 -0.13 13.32
N LYS A 22 -10.64 -0.98 14.35
CA LYS A 22 -10.21 -0.64 15.70
C LYS A 22 -9.31 -1.75 16.23
N VAL A 23 -8.08 -1.38 16.57
CA VAL A 23 -7.10 -2.24 17.25
C VAL A 23 -7.10 -1.93 18.74
N SER A 24 -7.18 -2.99 19.55
CA SER A 24 -7.12 -2.96 21.02
C SER A 24 -6.79 -4.35 21.56
N THR A 25 -6.44 -4.47 22.84
CA THR A 25 -6.14 -5.77 23.46
C THR A 25 -7.32 -6.73 23.50
N LYS A 26 -8.55 -6.23 23.29
CA LYS A 26 -9.76 -7.06 23.13
C LYS A 26 -9.83 -7.78 21.78
N THR A 27 -9.12 -7.28 20.78
CA THR A 27 -9.18 -7.73 19.38
C THR A 27 -7.86 -8.30 18.88
N HIS A 28 -6.75 -7.89 19.51
CA HIS A 28 -5.39 -8.11 19.05
C HIS A 28 -4.48 -8.43 20.24
N ASP A 29 -3.37 -9.09 19.99
CA ASP A 29 -2.41 -9.46 21.04
C ASP A 29 -1.84 -8.23 21.74
N THR A 30 -1.67 -8.35 23.06
CA THR A 30 -1.17 -7.24 23.89
C THR A 30 0.21 -6.76 23.43
N LYS A 31 1.07 -7.69 22.97
CA LYS A 31 2.39 -7.37 22.42
C LYS A 31 2.29 -6.46 21.20
N LEU A 32 1.38 -6.75 20.26
CA LEU A 32 1.17 -5.92 19.07
C LEU A 32 0.71 -4.51 19.47
N VAL A 33 -0.29 -4.42 20.35
CA VAL A 33 -0.82 -3.12 20.81
C VAL A 33 0.25 -2.30 21.51
N SER A 34 1.05 -2.92 22.38
CA SER A 34 2.19 -2.29 23.06
C SER A 34 3.23 -1.77 22.07
N THR A 35 3.62 -2.58 21.08
CA THR A 35 4.56 -2.17 20.02
C THR A 35 4.02 -1.00 19.20
N MET A 36 2.74 -1.02 18.83
CA MET A 36 2.12 0.08 18.10
C MET A 36 2.07 1.36 18.93
N LEU A 37 1.68 1.27 20.21
CA LEU A 37 1.65 2.42 21.12
C LEU A 37 3.05 3.03 21.29
N TYR A 38 4.09 2.21 21.41
CA TYR A 38 5.47 2.69 21.47
C TYR A 38 5.83 3.50 20.22
N GLY A 39 5.48 2.99 19.03
CA GLY A 39 5.63 3.71 17.77
C GLY A 39 4.92 5.07 17.78
N PHE A 40 3.67 5.13 18.24
CA PHE A 40 2.93 6.39 18.30
C PHE A 40 3.48 7.38 19.33
N TYR A 41 3.98 6.91 20.48
CA TYR A 41 4.68 7.78 21.42
C TYR A 41 5.96 8.35 20.80
N SER A 42 6.70 7.52 20.04
CA SER A 42 7.89 7.95 19.29
C SER A 42 7.54 8.99 18.22
N ASP A 43 6.47 8.77 17.45
CA ASP A 43 6.02 9.72 16.44
C ASP A 43 5.57 11.05 17.07
N ALA A 44 4.77 11.00 18.14
CA ALA A 44 4.33 12.19 18.87
C ALA A 44 5.50 12.99 19.46
N TYR A 45 6.56 12.30 19.88
CA TYR A 45 7.82 12.91 20.34
C TYR A 45 8.61 13.54 19.19
N ASN A 46 8.70 12.87 18.03
CA ASN A 46 9.50 13.31 16.89
C ASN A 46 8.83 14.38 16.00
N LEU A 47 7.56 14.71 16.23
CA LEU A 47 6.84 15.74 15.46
C LEU A 47 7.28 17.17 15.83
N ARG A 48 8.45 17.57 15.32
CA ARG A 48 8.85 18.89 14.77
C ARG A 48 10.37 18.98 14.69
N ASP A 49 10.87 19.00 13.46
CA ASP A 49 12.27 19.11 13.05
C ASP A 49 12.91 20.50 13.29
N THR A 50 12.41 21.30 14.25
CA THR A 50 12.95 22.64 14.51
C THR A 50 12.88 23.04 15.99
N ILE A 51 14.05 23.09 16.62
CA ILE A 51 14.45 24.11 17.61
C ILE A 51 13.58 24.19 18.89
N ASN A 52 13.16 23.06 19.45
CA ASN A 52 12.74 23.02 20.86
C ASN A 52 13.39 21.84 21.56
N GLU A 53 14.53 22.09 22.19
CA GLU A 53 15.29 21.17 23.04
C GLU A 53 14.55 20.78 24.34
N ASN A 54 13.25 21.08 24.45
CA ASN A 54 12.45 20.93 25.66
C ASN A 54 11.65 19.61 25.74
N TYR A 55 11.94 18.62 24.90
CA TYR A 55 11.30 17.31 25.01
C TYR A 55 12.12 16.37 25.91
N ILE A 56 11.43 15.54 26.69
CA ILE A 56 11.98 14.87 27.87
C ILE A 56 13.23 14.04 27.55
N SER A 57 14.35 14.33 28.23
CA SER A 57 15.62 13.58 28.16
C SER A 57 15.49 12.07 28.42
N ASN A 58 14.37 11.65 29.02
CA ASN A 58 14.02 10.28 29.36
C ASN A 58 12.82 9.72 28.55
N PHE A 59 12.55 10.24 27.32
CA PHE A 59 11.44 9.77 26.48
C PHE A 59 11.36 8.24 26.41
N GLY A 60 12.48 7.58 26.09
CA GLY A 60 12.51 6.12 25.95
C GLY A 60 12.01 5.40 27.21
N SER A 61 12.44 5.85 28.39
CA SER A 61 12.01 5.29 29.68
C SER A 61 10.52 5.51 29.94
N ILE A 62 9.99 6.69 29.59
CA ILE A 62 8.57 7.03 29.78
C ILE A 62 7.68 6.26 28.82
N ALA A 63 8.05 6.20 27.54
CA ALA A 63 7.33 5.43 26.53
C ALA A 63 7.34 3.93 26.88
N LEU A 64 8.46 3.39 27.36
CA LEU A 64 8.54 2.02 27.86
C LEU A 64 7.67 1.81 29.11
N GLN A 65 7.62 2.76 30.03
CA GLN A 65 6.74 2.69 31.19
C GLN A 65 5.26 2.59 30.78
N TYR A 66 4.79 3.44 29.86
CA TYR A 66 3.39 3.39 29.41
C TYR A 66 3.06 2.19 28.54
N THR A 67 4.02 1.70 27.76
CA THR A 67 3.81 0.55 26.89
C THR A 67 3.98 -0.79 27.61
N SER A 68 4.58 -0.79 28.81
CA SER A 68 4.65 -1.94 29.71
C SER A 68 3.55 -1.95 30.78
N ASP A 69 2.93 -0.80 31.09
CA ASP A 69 1.80 -0.71 32.01
C ASP A 69 0.54 -1.38 31.42
N PRO A 70 0.03 -2.47 32.02
CA PRO A 70 -1.17 -3.15 31.54
C PRO A 70 -2.40 -2.24 31.49
N TYR A 71 -2.52 -1.24 32.37
CA TYR A 71 -3.64 -0.30 32.35
C TYR A 71 -3.62 0.55 31.08
N CYS A 72 -2.46 1.16 30.78
CA CYS A 72 -2.27 1.97 29.59
C CYS A 72 -2.55 1.16 28.32
N VAL A 73 -1.97 -0.04 28.19
CA VAL A 73 -2.14 -0.87 26.99
C VAL A 73 -3.59 -1.35 26.82
N ASN A 74 -4.25 -1.81 27.90
CA ASN A 74 -5.59 -2.39 27.81
C ASN A 74 -6.71 -1.39 27.56
N LYS A 75 -6.54 -0.15 28.03
CA LYS A 75 -7.55 0.91 27.88
C LYS A 75 -7.31 1.77 26.65
N SER A 76 -6.13 1.69 26.04
CA SER A 76 -5.82 2.37 24.79
C SER A 76 -6.49 1.70 23.60
N HIS A 77 -6.69 2.47 22.54
CA HIS A 77 -7.26 1.98 21.30
C HIS A 77 -6.77 2.79 20.11
N ILE A 78 -6.52 2.10 19.01
CA ILE A 78 -6.02 2.66 17.76
C ILE A 78 -7.12 2.47 16.72
N ARG A 79 -7.57 3.56 16.10
CA ARG A 79 -8.66 3.57 15.13
C ARG A 79 -8.17 4.03 13.77
N TYR A 80 -8.67 3.38 12.74
CA TYR A 80 -8.38 3.69 11.35
C TYR A 80 -9.63 4.27 10.69
N PHE A 81 -9.47 5.39 10.01
CA PHE A 81 -10.51 6.08 9.27
C PHE A 81 -10.07 6.25 7.84
N ILE A 82 -10.97 6.07 6.87
CA ILE A 82 -10.66 6.44 5.50
C ILE A 82 -10.74 7.95 5.39
N LYS A 83 -9.62 8.58 5.00
CA LYS A 83 -9.54 10.02 4.79
C LYS A 83 -9.83 10.39 3.34
N SER A 84 -9.27 9.61 2.43
CA SER A 84 -9.47 9.75 1.00
C SER A 84 -9.06 8.46 0.30
N PHE A 85 -9.49 8.29 -0.94
CA PHE A 85 -8.93 7.30 -1.84
C PHE A 85 -8.69 7.94 -3.20
N SER A 86 -7.71 7.43 -3.92
CA SER A 86 -7.33 7.91 -5.23
C SER A 86 -6.99 6.73 -6.13
N LEU A 87 -7.30 6.87 -7.41
CA LEU A 87 -6.91 5.90 -8.40
C LEU A 87 -5.45 6.08 -8.80
N VAL A 88 -4.67 5.02 -8.74
CA VAL A 88 -3.26 5.00 -9.16
C VAL A 88 -3.00 3.80 -10.07
N HIS A 89 -1.88 3.84 -10.79
CA HIS A 89 -1.43 2.72 -11.62
C HIS A 89 -0.05 2.30 -11.15
N HIS A 90 0.17 0.99 -11.05
CA HIS A 90 1.48 0.42 -10.78
C HIS A 90 1.89 -0.47 -11.94
N GLU A 91 3.20 -0.48 -12.21
CA GLU A 91 3.80 -1.35 -13.21
C GLU A 91 4.88 -2.20 -12.57
N TYR A 92 4.88 -3.49 -12.89
CA TYR A 92 5.82 -4.45 -12.36
C TYR A 92 6.43 -5.30 -13.48
N PRO A 93 7.73 -5.64 -13.39
CA PRO A 93 8.33 -6.61 -14.29
C PRO A 93 7.77 -8.00 -13.99
N ALA A 94 6.95 -8.53 -14.90
CA ALA A 94 6.27 -9.81 -14.73
C ALA A 94 7.10 -11.01 -15.23
N SER A 95 8.26 -10.76 -15.82
CA SER A 95 9.17 -11.78 -16.37
C SER A 95 10.62 -11.27 -16.33
N PRO A 96 11.61 -12.16 -16.54
CA PRO A 96 12.99 -11.73 -16.79
C PRO A 96 13.08 -10.82 -18.02
N CYS A 97 14.04 -9.90 -18.01
CA CYS A 97 14.40 -9.14 -19.20
C CYS A 97 15.25 -10.03 -20.12
N ASN A 98 14.86 -10.17 -21.38
CA ASN A 98 15.60 -10.99 -22.33
C ASN A 98 16.09 -10.19 -23.54
N LEU A 99 17.19 -10.66 -24.13
CA LEU A 99 17.77 -10.14 -25.37
C LEU A 99 17.92 -11.28 -26.36
N ASN A 100 17.16 -11.23 -27.45
CA ASN A 100 17.26 -12.25 -28.48
C ASN A 100 18.53 -12.03 -29.33
N LEU A 101 19.47 -12.95 -29.27
CA LEU A 101 20.68 -12.97 -30.10
C LEU A 101 20.57 -13.95 -31.29
N ASN A 102 19.43 -14.62 -31.45
CA ASN A 102 19.19 -15.56 -32.53
C ASN A 102 18.70 -14.83 -33.79
N THR A 103 19.40 -15.02 -34.91
CA THR A 103 19.05 -14.40 -36.19
C THR A 103 17.92 -15.12 -36.94
N ARG A 104 17.62 -16.37 -36.57
CA ARG A 104 16.69 -17.25 -37.31
C ARG A 104 15.36 -17.48 -36.60
N PHE A 105 15.30 -17.20 -35.30
CA PHE A 105 14.12 -17.46 -34.48
C PHE A 105 13.74 -16.21 -33.70
N ALA A 106 12.45 -15.98 -33.55
CA ALA A 106 11.90 -15.10 -32.53
C ALA A 106 11.98 -15.80 -31.18
N GLU A 107 12.30 -15.04 -30.15
CA GLU A 107 12.31 -15.51 -28.78
C GLU A 107 10.97 -15.20 -28.11
N ILE A 108 10.41 -16.14 -27.35
CA ILE A 108 9.13 -15.93 -26.64
C ILE A 108 9.39 -15.64 -25.17
N VAL A 109 8.94 -14.48 -24.70
CA VAL A 109 8.90 -14.10 -23.28
C VAL A 109 7.46 -14.19 -22.80
N SER A 110 7.22 -14.85 -21.67
CA SER A 110 5.89 -14.97 -21.05
C SER A 110 5.93 -14.51 -19.59
N PRO A 111 4.79 -14.09 -19.02
CA PRO A 111 4.68 -13.82 -17.59
C PRO A 111 5.14 -15.01 -16.74
N THR A 112 5.74 -14.72 -15.59
CA THR A 112 6.10 -15.73 -14.58
C THR A 112 4.82 -16.34 -14.01
N PRO A 113 4.72 -17.68 -13.88
CA PRO A 113 3.57 -18.31 -13.25
C PRO A 113 3.31 -17.77 -11.84
N ASN A 114 2.04 -17.55 -11.50
CA ASN A 114 1.61 -17.04 -10.19
C ASN A 114 2.27 -15.71 -9.78
N PHE A 115 2.68 -14.87 -10.75
CA PHE A 115 3.33 -13.58 -10.50
C PHE A 115 2.60 -12.69 -9.50
N HIS A 116 1.26 -12.68 -9.53
CA HIS A 116 0.43 -11.92 -8.60
C HIS A 116 0.71 -12.25 -7.12
N LEU A 117 1.10 -13.49 -6.77
CA LEU A 117 1.47 -13.85 -5.40
C LEU A 117 2.76 -13.16 -4.96
N SER A 118 3.67 -12.86 -5.88
CA SER A 118 4.89 -12.09 -5.57
C SER A 118 4.60 -10.62 -5.31
N VAL A 119 3.53 -10.08 -5.92
CA VAL A 119 3.12 -8.68 -5.73
C VAL A 119 2.22 -8.53 -4.49
N HIS A 120 1.31 -9.49 -4.26
CA HIS A 120 0.22 -9.36 -3.29
C HIS A 120 0.21 -10.44 -2.18
N GLY A 121 1.08 -11.44 -2.22
CA GLY A 121 0.93 -12.70 -1.45
C GLY A 121 1.49 -12.73 -0.02
N ALA A 122 2.11 -11.66 0.47
CA ALA A 122 2.58 -11.58 1.86
C ALA A 122 2.15 -10.27 2.50
N VAL A 123 1.08 -10.32 3.27
CA VAL A 123 0.56 -9.19 4.02
C VAL A 123 0.50 -9.61 5.49
N ASP A 124 1.07 -8.81 6.40
CA ASP A 124 0.92 -9.06 7.83
C ASP A 124 -0.57 -9.01 8.21
N ARG A 125 -0.92 -9.64 9.35
CA ARG A 125 -2.32 -9.77 9.77
C ARG A 125 -3.06 -8.43 9.80
N LEU A 126 -2.44 -7.37 10.34
CA LEU A 126 -3.09 -6.07 10.47
C LEU A 126 -3.29 -5.44 9.09
N SER A 127 -2.28 -5.48 8.23
CA SER A 127 -2.41 -4.97 6.86
C SER A 127 -3.48 -5.73 6.07
N GLY A 128 -3.63 -7.04 6.26
CA GLY A 128 -4.68 -7.85 5.64
C GLY A 128 -6.08 -7.49 6.17
N GLU A 129 -6.22 -7.27 7.48
CA GLU A 129 -7.47 -6.80 8.07
C GLU A 129 -7.84 -5.39 7.57
N LEU A 130 -6.88 -4.48 7.46
CA LEU A 130 -7.10 -3.13 6.92
C LEU A 130 -7.48 -3.16 5.45
N LEU A 131 -6.86 -4.04 4.65
CA LEU A 131 -7.22 -4.28 3.25
C LEU A 131 -8.68 -4.70 3.13
N GLN A 132 -9.07 -5.76 3.84
CA GLN A 132 -10.44 -6.29 3.80
C GLN A 132 -11.47 -5.27 4.30
N LYS A 133 -11.17 -4.55 5.39
CA LYS A 133 -12.09 -3.55 5.96
C LYS A 133 -12.24 -2.33 5.07
N SER A 134 -11.16 -1.89 4.43
CA SER A 134 -11.21 -0.80 3.46
C SER A 134 -12.02 -1.19 2.24
N GLN A 135 -11.77 -2.39 1.70
CA GLN A 135 -12.51 -2.92 0.56
C GLN A 135 -14.01 -2.96 0.84
N ARG A 136 -14.42 -3.59 1.95
CA ARG A 136 -15.84 -3.69 2.35
C ARG A 136 -16.48 -2.32 2.53
N TYR A 137 -15.80 -1.39 3.22
CA TYR A 137 -16.35 -0.05 3.43
C TYR A 137 -16.62 0.65 2.10
N ILE A 138 -15.71 0.50 1.14
CA ILE A 138 -15.81 1.15 -0.16
C ILE A 138 -16.90 0.49 -1.04
N GLU A 139 -17.00 -0.85 -1.00
CA GLU A 139 -18.09 -1.64 -1.61
C GLU A 139 -19.50 -1.21 -1.13
N GLU A 140 -19.61 -0.78 0.13
CA GLU A 140 -20.87 -0.33 0.74
C GLU A 140 -21.25 1.12 0.36
N LEU A 141 -20.40 1.87 -0.36
CA LEU A 141 -20.70 3.24 -0.75
C LEU A 141 -21.72 3.27 -1.91
N PRO A 142 -22.73 4.16 -1.85
CA PRO A 142 -23.87 4.15 -2.78
C PRO A 142 -23.52 4.45 -4.26
N ASP A 143 -22.35 5.03 -4.53
CA ASP A 143 -21.88 5.40 -5.88
C ASP A 143 -20.57 4.69 -6.29
N PHE A 144 -20.25 3.56 -5.66
CA PHE A 144 -19.02 2.82 -5.97
C PHE A 144 -19.26 1.75 -7.05
N ASP A 145 -18.77 2.02 -8.26
CA ASP A 145 -18.97 1.16 -9.45
C ASP A 145 -17.71 0.39 -9.88
N PHE A 146 -16.71 0.24 -8.99
CA PHE A 146 -15.53 -0.56 -9.30
C PHE A 146 -15.66 -1.96 -8.73
N HIS A 147 -15.35 -2.96 -9.56
CA HIS A 147 -15.14 -4.33 -9.09
C HIS A 147 -13.68 -4.51 -8.68
N PHE A 148 -13.47 -5.19 -7.57
CA PHE A 148 -12.13 -5.58 -7.13
C PHE A 148 -11.61 -6.75 -7.95
N TYR A 149 -10.29 -6.79 -8.14
CA TYR A 149 -9.69 -7.67 -9.12
C TYR A 149 -9.71 -9.15 -8.72
N ASP A 150 -10.10 -10.03 -9.63
CA ASP A 150 -9.88 -11.47 -9.53
C ASP A 150 -8.63 -11.88 -10.30
N PHE A 151 -7.55 -12.20 -9.55
CA PHE A 151 -6.28 -12.61 -10.12
C PHE A 151 -6.31 -13.96 -10.83
N ALA A 152 -7.37 -14.77 -10.65
CA ALA A 152 -7.55 -16.01 -11.40
C ALA A 152 -7.77 -15.76 -12.91
N SER A 153 -8.22 -14.54 -13.26
CA SER A 153 -8.49 -14.13 -14.65
C SER A 153 -7.27 -13.57 -15.41
N LEU A 154 -6.09 -13.54 -14.78
CA LEU A 154 -4.87 -13.03 -15.42
C LEU A 154 -4.46 -13.89 -16.62
N ASN A 155 -4.17 -13.25 -17.76
CA ASN A 155 -3.72 -13.93 -18.97
C ASN A 155 -2.24 -14.36 -18.89
N TYR A 156 -1.96 -15.45 -18.19
CA TYR A 156 -0.62 -16.04 -18.13
C TYR A 156 -0.15 -16.64 -19.46
N ASP A 157 -1.06 -16.79 -20.43
CA ASP A 157 -0.75 -17.29 -21.77
C ASP A 157 -0.21 -16.21 -22.71
N LEU A 158 -0.06 -14.96 -22.24
CA LEU A 158 0.58 -13.89 -23.02
C LEU A 158 1.97 -14.34 -23.50
N GLN A 159 2.20 -14.20 -24.81
CA GLN A 159 3.47 -14.49 -25.46
C GLN A 159 3.99 -13.23 -26.14
N CYS A 160 5.14 -12.75 -25.67
CA CYS A 160 5.84 -11.60 -26.22
C CYS A 160 6.97 -12.10 -27.14
N GLU A 161 6.77 -11.94 -28.44
CA GLU A 161 7.77 -12.30 -29.44
C GLU A 161 8.84 -11.21 -29.56
N SER A 162 10.10 -11.59 -29.37
CA SER A 162 11.27 -10.72 -29.46
C SER A 162 12.09 -11.07 -30.69
N SER A 163 12.28 -10.09 -31.56
CA SER A 163 13.07 -10.23 -32.79
C SER A 163 14.58 -10.13 -32.51
N TYR A 164 15.41 -10.41 -33.52
CA TYR A 164 16.86 -10.31 -33.37
C TYR A 164 17.31 -8.95 -32.82
N HIS A 165 18.21 -8.97 -31.83
CA HIS A 165 18.73 -7.81 -31.10
C HIS A 165 17.69 -6.99 -30.32
N GLN A 166 16.48 -7.52 -30.12
CA GLN A 166 15.44 -6.85 -29.38
C GLN A 166 15.49 -7.24 -27.89
N LEU A 167 15.43 -6.21 -27.04
CA LEU A 167 15.15 -6.38 -25.61
C LEU A 167 13.64 -6.54 -25.42
N MET A 168 13.23 -7.51 -24.63
CA MET A 168 11.82 -7.78 -24.36
C MET A 168 11.61 -8.20 -22.91
N GLN A 169 10.54 -7.71 -22.30
CA GLN A 169 10.07 -8.10 -20.98
C GLN A 169 8.53 -8.08 -20.98
N ALA A 170 7.90 -9.14 -20.50
CA ALA A 170 6.49 -9.08 -20.12
C ALA A 170 6.35 -8.25 -18.84
N MET A 171 5.47 -7.27 -18.87
CA MET A 171 5.15 -6.33 -17.80
C MET A 171 3.73 -6.56 -17.31
N TYR A 172 3.47 -6.23 -16.06
CA TYR A 172 2.15 -6.23 -15.46
C TYR A 172 1.77 -4.80 -15.09
N GLN A 173 0.67 -4.30 -15.63
CA GLN A 173 0.09 -3.03 -15.24
C GLN A 173 -1.17 -3.30 -14.44
N GLU A 174 -1.25 -2.71 -13.25
CA GLU A 174 -2.46 -2.75 -12.44
C GLU A 174 -3.00 -1.36 -12.14
N LYS A 175 -4.32 -1.27 -12.18
CA LYS A 175 -5.11 -0.15 -11.69
C LYS A 175 -5.48 -0.45 -10.25
N VAL A 176 -5.07 0.44 -9.36
CA VAL A 176 -5.16 0.26 -7.91
C VAL A 176 -5.93 1.43 -7.30
N LEU A 177 -6.82 1.13 -6.37
CA LEU A 177 -7.42 2.13 -5.51
C LEU A 177 -6.53 2.29 -4.28
N GLN A 178 -5.78 3.39 -4.24
CA GLN A 178 -4.95 3.76 -3.10
C GLN A 178 -5.84 4.42 -2.04
N VAL A 179 -6.03 3.75 -0.91
CA VAL A 179 -6.84 4.21 0.22
C VAL A 179 -5.92 4.81 1.26
N ASN A 180 -6.07 6.12 1.51
CA ASN A 180 -5.31 6.85 2.51
C ASN A 180 -6.08 6.83 3.82
N LEU A 181 -5.53 6.13 4.81
CA LEU A 181 -6.09 5.99 6.14
C LEU A 181 -5.48 7.03 7.10
N GLN A 182 -6.34 7.64 7.89
CA GLN A 182 -5.96 8.40 9.06
C GLN A 182 -5.99 7.49 10.28
N VAL A 183 -4.93 7.54 11.08
CA VAL A 183 -4.81 6.74 12.30
C VAL A 183 -5.00 7.66 13.49
N SER A 184 -5.94 7.32 14.37
CA SER A 184 -6.17 8.04 15.63
C SER A 184 -5.96 7.09 16.80
N VAL A 185 -5.09 7.49 17.70
CA VAL A 185 -4.72 6.74 18.89
C VAL A 185 -5.30 7.45 20.08
N THR A 186 -6.02 6.72 20.91
CA THR A 186 -6.57 7.25 22.14
C THR A 186 -6.04 6.45 23.31
N VAL A 187 -5.46 7.14 24.28
CA VAL A 187 -4.89 6.58 25.51
C VAL A 187 -5.65 7.11 26.73
N PRO A 188 -5.61 6.41 27.88
CA PRO A 188 -6.15 6.94 29.13
C PRO A 188 -5.42 8.20 29.58
N GLU A 189 -6.07 9.05 30.38
CA GLU A 189 -5.49 10.30 30.91
C GLU A 189 -4.15 10.11 31.61
N GLN A 190 -3.98 9.01 32.34
CA GLN A 190 -2.75 8.69 33.08
C GLN A 190 -1.55 8.40 32.14
N CYS A 191 -1.83 8.05 30.89
CA CYS A 191 -0.89 7.64 29.85
C CYS A 191 -0.86 8.64 28.68
N THR A 192 -1.38 9.85 28.90
CA THR A 192 -1.49 10.92 27.90
C THR A 192 -0.18 11.23 27.19
N PHE A 193 -0.27 11.64 25.92
CA PHE A 193 0.88 12.09 25.14
C PHE A 193 1.43 13.42 25.65
N SER A 194 0.64 14.19 26.40
CA SER A 194 1.00 15.54 26.88
C SER A 194 2.27 15.62 27.71
N LYS A 195 2.66 14.52 28.38
CA LYS A 195 3.93 14.48 29.11
C LYS A 195 5.12 14.47 28.15
N LEU A 196 4.99 13.84 27.00
CA LEU A 196 6.06 13.74 26.01
C LEU A 196 6.05 14.95 25.07
N ASN A 197 4.86 15.40 24.68
CA ASN A 197 4.66 16.60 23.89
C ASN A 197 3.34 17.29 24.32
N PRO A 198 3.40 18.47 24.98
CA PRO A 198 2.23 19.16 25.52
C PRO A 198 1.15 19.54 24.50
N GLU A 199 1.47 19.54 23.20
CA GLU A 199 0.49 19.82 22.13
C GLU A 199 -0.55 18.70 21.98
N PHE A 200 -0.24 17.49 22.46
CA PHE A 200 -1.12 16.34 22.38
C PHE A 200 -1.76 16.03 23.74
N SER A 201 -3.02 15.66 23.73
CA SER A 201 -3.76 15.26 24.94
C SER A 201 -3.84 13.72 25.02
N THR A 202 -5.04 13.19 25.24
CA THR A 202 -5.33 11.75 25.22
C THR A 202 -5.47 11.19 23.81
N VAL A 203 -5.61 12.06 22.80
CA VAL A 203 -5.74 11.67 21.40
C VAL A 203 -4.54 12.15 20.61
N PHE A 204 -3.97 11.24 19.83
CA PHE A 204 -2.90 11.51 18.88
C PHE A 204 -3.33 11.07 17.48
N GLU A 205 -3.24 11.96 16.50
CA GLU A 205 -3.44 11.62 15.10
C GLU A 205 -2.08 11.27 14.49
N GLY A 206 -1.86 9.97 14.28
CA GLY A 206 -0.59 9.43 13.83
C GLY A 206 -0.38 9.48 12.33
N ALA A 207 0.74 8.88 11.90
CA ALA A 207 1.11 8.77 10.49
C ALA A 207 -0.02 8.18 9.64
N LYS A 208 -0.12 8.67 8.40
CA LYS A 208 -1.08 8.14 7.41
C LYS A 208 -0.67 6.72 7.07
N ALA A 209 -1.60 5.77 7.15
CA ALA A 209 -1.42 4.44 6.60
C ALA A 209 -2.00 4.41 5.19
N VAL A 210 -1.41 3.62 4.29
CA VAL A 210 -1.87 3.49 2.91
C VAL A 210 -2.16 2.02 2.62
N VAL A 211 -3.35 1.76 2.09
CA VAL A 211 -3.78 0.44 1.63
C VAL A 211 -3.97 0.49 0.13
N HIS A 212 -3.48 -0.53 -0.57
CA HIS A 212 -3.61 -0.65 -2.02
C HIS A 212 -4.63 -1.75 -2.33
N LEU A 213 -5.78 -1.37 -2.90
CA LEU A 213 -6.82 -2.31 -3.32
C LEU A 213 -6.74 -2.50 -4.84
N PRO A 214 -6.32 -3.68 -5.34
CA PRO A 214 -6.24 -3.92 -6.78
C PRO A 214 -7.65 -3.97 -7.40
N LEU A 215 -7.85 -3.25 -8.50
CA LEU A 215 -9.13 -3.20 -9.23
C LEU A 215 -9.08 -4.01 -10.53
N THR A 216 -8.08 -3.75 -11.36
CA THR A 216 -7.88 -4.47 -12.63
C THR A 216 -6.40 -4.62 -12.93
N GLY A 217 -6.02 -5.71 -13.59
CA GLY A 217 -4.65 -5.96 -14.01
C GLY A 217 -4.58 -6.50 -15.44
N VAL A 218 -3.51 -6.17 -16.15
CA VAL A 218 -3.24 -6.69 -17.49
C VAL A 218 -1.74 -6.93 -17.68
N PHE A 219 -1.41 -8.05 -18.30
CA PHE A 219 -0.06 -8.28 -18.80
C PHE A 219 0.10 -7.67 -20.19
N PHE A 220 1.25 -7.08 -20.46
CA PHE A 220 1.58 -6.54 -21.78
C PHE A 220 3.06 -6.74 -22.10
N CYS A 221 3.39 -6.67 -23.39
CA CYS A 221 4.75 -6.82 -23.87
C CYS A 221 5.44 -5.46 -23.93
N GLN A 222 6.58 -5.35 -23.25
CA GLN A 222 7.41 -4.15 -23.29
C GLN A 222 8.70 -4.44 -24.03
N SER A 223 8.83 -3.84 -25.21
CA SER A 223 10.07 -3.87 -25.99
C SER A 223 11.00 -2.73 -25.61
N GLY A 224 12.31 -2.98 -25.73
CA GLY A 224 13.34 -1.97 -25.55
C GLY A 224 13.83 -1.83 -24.12
N ARG A 225 14.49 -0.70 -23.85
CA ARG A 225 15.15 -0.45 -22.57
C ARG A 225 14.15 0.13 -21.56
N THR A 226 14.10 -0.45 -20.36
CA THR A 226 13.35 0.08 -19.22
C THR A 226 14.26 0.24 -17.99
N ALA A 227 13.69 0.65 -16.86
CA ALA A 227 14.39 0.65 -15.59
C ALA A 227 14.86 -0.78 -15.21
N SER A 228 14.00 -1.78 -15.42
CA SER A 228 14.22 -3.20 -15.12
C SER A 228 14.85 -4.01 -16.27
N CYS A 229 14.84 -3.49 -17.50
CA CYS A 229 15.33 -4.23 -18.68
C CYS A 229 16.39 -3.46 -19.46
N LYS A 230 17.63 -3.93 -19.40
CA LYS A 230 18.81 -3.33 -20.06
C LYS A 230 19.74 -4.44 -20.52
N LYS A 231 20.55 -4.19 -21.56
CA LYS A 231 21.50 -5.19 -22.11
C LYS A 231 22.40 -5.84 -21.06
N THR A 232 22.81 -5.10 -20.03
CA THR A 232 23.70 -5.57 -18.96
C THR A 232 23.06 -6.57 -18.01
N VAL A 233 21.73 -6.63 -17.95
CA VAL A 233 20.97 -7.54 -17.07
C VAL A 233 20.09 -8.51 -17.87
N ALA A 234 20.12 -8.41 -19.21
CA ALA A 234 19.28 -9.20 -20.07
C ALA A 234 19.79 -10.63 -20.16
N ASN A 235 18.88 -11.60 -20.01
CA ASN A 235 19.16 -12.98 -20.29
C ASN A 235 19.18 -13.20 -21.81
N THR A 236 20.23 -13.85 -22.31
CA THR A 236 20.40 -14.18 -23.73
C THR A 236 20.10 -15.66 -24.02
N ASN A 237 19.84 -16.45 -22.97
CA ASN A 237 19.60 -17.89 -23.05
C ASN A 237 18.13 -18.16 -22.72
N ASN A 238 17.26 -18.15 -23.74
CA ASN A 238 15.85 -18.48 -23.58
C ASN A 238 15.52 -19.83 -24.27
N PRO A 239 14.86 -20.75 -23.54
CA PRO A 239 14.46 -22.05 -24.09
C PRO A 239 13.31 -22.01 -25.11
N ARG A 240 12.50 -20.94 -25.18
CA ARG A 240 11.32 -20.86 -26.05
C ARG A 240 11.60 -20.00 -27.29
N LEU A 241 11.71 -20.67 -28.43
CA LEU A 241 11.98 -20.08 -29.73
C LEU A 241 10.86 -20.44 -30.73
N LYS A 242 10.53 -19.52 -31.62
CA LYS A 242 9.59 -19.70 -32.74
C LYS A 242 10.26 -19.30 -34.04
N LEU A 243 10.09 -20.08 -35.10
CA LEU A 243 10.64 -19.73 -36.42
C LEU A 243 9.90 -18.48 -36.94
N TYR A 244 10.60 -17.58 -37.64
CA TYR A 244 9.91 -16.57 -38.45
C TYR A 244 9.08 -17.31 -39.52
N GLU A 245 7.78 -17.01 -39.61
CA GLU A 245 6.97 -17.39 -40.78
C GLU A 245 7.39 -16.57 -42.00
#